data_AF-A0A0H5P4M3-F1
#
_entry.id   AF-A0A0H5P4M3-F1
#
_cell.length_a   1.000
_cell.length_b   1.000
_cell.length_c   1.000
_cell.angle_alpha   90.00
_cell.angle_beta   90.00
_cell.angle_gamma   90.00
#
_symmetry.space_group_name_H-M   'P 1'
#
loop_
_entity.id
_entity.type
_entity.pdbx_description
1 polymer ?
#
loop_
_entity_poly.entity_id
_entity_poly.type
_entity_poly.pdbx_seq_one_letter_code
_entity_poly.pdbx_strand_id
1 'polypeptide(L)'
;MVSFFVREGDQIVAERLAVSPWAPNRLSGKGVCGLLARDLEPHCPEGFVPARLTVDLYSPVENAAFDICSAIVNASLSQNGQVRFPRFLGGL
;
A
#
# COMPACT_ATOMS: atom_id res chain seq x y z
N MET A 1 13.36 -17.05 -3.02
CA MET A 1 12.99 -15.71 -3.53
C MET A 1 12.91 -14.78 -2.33
N VAL A 2 13.46 -13.57 -2.42
CA VAL A 2 13.49 -12.62 -1.30
C VAL A 2 12.32 -11.65 -1.46
N SER A 3 11.48 -11.49 -0.43
CA SER A 3 10.35 -10.56 -0.43
C SER A 3 10.38 -9.66 0.80
N PHE A 4 9.79 -8.47 0.68
CA PHE A 4 9.55 -7.56 1.80
C PHE A 4 8.29 -7.93 2.58
N PHE A 5 7.31 -8.51 1.90
CA PHE A 5 6.02 -8.90 2.46
C PHE A 5 5.61 -10.25 1.90
N VAL A 6 4.82 -10.98 2.67
CA VAL A 6 4.14 -12.20 2.26
C VAL A 6 2.66 -12.07 2.56
N ARG A 7 1.83 -12.74 1.77
CA ARG A 7 0.38 -12.80 1.99
C ARG A 7 0.05 -14.10 2.70
N GLU A 8 -0.53 -14.01 3.88
CA GLU A 8 -1.02 -15.12 4.69
C GLU A 8 -2.56 -15.07 4.71
N GLY A 9 -3.19 -15.83 3.81
CA GLY A 9 -4.62 -15.72 3.58
C GLY A 9 -4.99 -14.34 3.03
N ASP A 10 -5.81 -13.60 3.78
CA ASP A 10 -6.23 -12.25 3.41
C ASP A 10 -5.30 -11.15 3.94
N GLN A 11 -4.42 -11.49 4.87
CA GLN A 11 -3.56 -10.51 5.54
C GLN A 11 -2.17 -10.45 4.93
N ILE A 12 -1.53 -9.30 5.10
CA ILE A 12 -0.14 -9.09 4.74
C ILE A 12 0.72 -9.15 5.99
N VAL A 13 1.78 -9.94 5.92
CA VAL A 13 2.78 -10.09 6.98
C VAL A 13 4.10 -9.53 6.47
N ALA A 14 4.73 -8.70 7.29
CA ALA A 14 6.01 -8.10 6.98
C ALA A 14 7.16 -9.07 7.25
N GLU A 15 8.04 -9.20 6.26
CA GLU A 15 9.29 -9.93 6.41
C GLU A 15 10.36 -9.05 7.05
N ARG A 16 11.46 -9.67 7.49
CA ARG A 16 12.57 -8.96 8.14
C ARG A 16 13.09 -7.75 7.35
N LEU A 17 12.99 -7.79 6.02
CA LEU A 17 13.42 -6.70 5.13
C LEU A 17 12.48 -5.50 5.11
N ALA A 18 11.21 -5.67 5.47
CA ALA A 18 10.24 -4.58 5.60
C ALA A 18 10.33 -3.86 6.94
N VAL A 19 11.01 -4.44 7.94
CA VAL A 19 11.16 -3.83 9.27
C VAL A 19 12.07 -2.60 9.19
N SER A 20 11.68 -1.55 9.91
CA SER A 20 12.44 -0.31 10.01
C SER A 20 13.76 -0.55 10.76
N PRO A 21 14.91 -0.05 10.25
CA PRO A 21 16.17 -0.12 10.98
C PRO A 21 16.20 0.79 12.22
N TRP A 22 15.25 1.72 12.35
CA TRP A 22 15.18 2.68 13.45
C TRP A 22 14.22 2.27 14.57
N ALA A 23 13.31 1.32 14.30
CA ALA A 23 12.37 0.81 15.30
C ALA A 23 11.94 -0.62 14.92
N PRO A 24 12.27 -1.64 15.73
CA PRO A 24 12.06 -3.06 15.37
C PRO A 24 10.58 -3.47 15.32
N ASN A 25 9.71 -2.70 15.97
CA ASN A 25 8.26 -2.88 15.95
C ASN A 25 7.56 -2.08 14.84
N ARG A 26 8.31 -1.39 13.98
CA ARG A 26 7.75 -0.55 12.91
C ARG A 26 8.20 -1.01 11.54
N LEU A 27 7.40 -0.71 10.54
CA LEU A 27 7.75 -0.95 9.15
C LEU A 27 8.47 0.25 8.53
N SER A 28 9.34 -0.04 7.58
CA SER A 28 9.97 0.97 6.74
C SER A 28 8.94 1.57 5.79
N GLY A 29 8.85 2.91 5.77
CA GLY A 29 7.97 3.62 4.85
C GLY A 29 8.22 3.25 3.38
N LYS A 30 9.47 2.90 3.01
CA LYS A 30 9.79 2.44 1.65
C LYS A 30 9.11 1.10 1.33
N GLY A 31 9.11 0.18 2.29
CA GLY A 31 8.43 -1.10 2.15
C GLY A 31 6.92 -0.91 1.99
N VAL A 32 6.32 -0.11 2.88
CA VAL A 32 4.88 0.20 2.84
C VAL A 32 4.49 0.85 1.50
N CYS A 33 5.22 1.86 1.04
CA CYS A 33 4.92 2.51 -0.24
C CYS A 33 5.07 1.55 -1.43
N GLY A 34 6.08 0.67 -1.43
CA GLY A 34 6.25 -0.34 -2.47
C GLY A 34 5.13 -1.37 -2.49
N LEU A 35 4.66 -1.79 -1.32
CA LEU A 35 3.51 -2.69 -1.17
C LEU A 35 2.23 -2.06 -1.71
N LEU A 36 1.96 -0.80 -1.38
CA LEU A 36 0.82 -0.05 -1.92
C LEU A 36 0.91 0.13 -3.44
N ALA A 37 2.10 0.41 -3.98
CA ALA A 37 2.32 0.47 -5.41
C ALA A 37 2.00 -0.86 -6.10
N ARG A 38 2.48 -1.97 -5.52
CA ARG A 38 2.25 -3.33 -6.03
C ARG A 38 0.78 -3.73 -5.99
N ASP A 39 0.05 -3.33 -4.96
CA ASP A 39 -1.41 -3.58 -4.86
C ASP A 39 -2.20 -2.81 -5.93
N LEU A 40 -1.68 -1.66 -6.40
CA LEU A 40 -2.30 -0.86 -7.46
C LEU A 40 -1.96 -1.34 -8.88
N GLU A 41 -0.86 -2.05 -9.10
CA GLU A 41 -0.44 -2.52 -10.43
C GLU A 41 -1.54 -3.32 -11.17
N PRO A 42 -2.27 -4.27 -10.56
CA PRO A 42 -3.34 -5.01 -11.23
C PRO A 42 -4.52 -4.14 -11.68
N HIS A 43 -4.66 -2.94 -11.13
CA HIS A 43 -5.72 -1.99 -11.50
C HIS A 43 -5.33 -1.15 -12.73
N CYS A 44 -4.08 -1.23 -13.19
CA CYS A 44 -3.62 -0.53 -14.38
C CYS A 44 -4.09 -1.26 -15.64
N PRO A 45 -4.70 -0.56 -16.61
CA PRO A 45 -5.04 -1.16 -17.90
C PRO A 45 -3.80 -1.66 -18.64
N GLU A 46 -3.98 -2.61 -19.55
CA GLU A 46 -2.90 -3.14 -20.37
C GLU A 46 -2.21 -2.03 -21.18
N GLY A 47 -0.87 -2.02 -21.17
CA GLY A 47 -0.07 -1.00 -21.84
C GLY A 47 0.08 0.32 -21.08
N PHE A 48 -0.52 0.47 -19.89
CA PHE A 48 -0.33 1.61 -19.01
C PHE A 48 0.63 1.29 -17.86
N VAL A 49 1.44 2.28 -17.47
CA VAL A 49 2.31 2.21 -16.29
C VAL A 49 2.01 3.37 -15.34
N PRO A 50 2.04 3.16 -14.01
CA PRO A 50 1.88 4.25 -13.06
C PRO A 50 2.95 5.33 -13.26
N ALA A 51 2.52 6.56 -13.60
CA ALA A 51 3.44 7.69 -13.77
C ALA A 51 3.78 8.40 -12.44
N ARG A 52 2.87 8.35 -11.47
CA ARG A 52 3.02 9.00 -10.16
C ARG A 52 2.20 8.26 -9.11
N LEU A 53 2.81 8.01 -7.97
CA LEU A 53 2.15 7.54 -6.75
C LEU A 53 2.43 8.54 -5.63
N THR A 54 1.38 9.02 -4.98
CA THR A 54 1.48 9.82 -3.75
C THR A 54 0.91 9.00 -2.62
N VAL A 55 1.63 8.91 -1.51
CA VAL A 55 1.23 8.15 -0.32
C VAL A 55 1.29 9.07 0.88
N ASP A 56 0.18 9.19 1.59
CA ASP A 56 0.10 9.87 2.88
C ASP A 56 0.12 8.82 4.00
N LEU A 57 1.16 8.85 4.84
CA LEU A 57 1.28 7.97 6.00
C LEU A 57 0.80 8.71 7.25
N TYR A 58 -0.45 8.47 7.65
CA TYR A 58 -1.07 9.15 8.79
C TYR A 58 -0.61 8.65 10.16
N SER A 59 -0.07 7.44 10.24
CA SER A 59 0.46 6.86 11.48
C SER A 59 1.61 5.89 11.19
N PRO A 60 2.50 5.63 12.16
CA PRO A 60 3.57 4.66 11.96
C PRO A 60 2.99 3.24 11.88
N VAL A 61 3.30 2.52 10.80
CA VAL A 61 2.78 1.17 10.57
C VAL A 61 3.49 0.17 11.50
N GLU A 62 2.70 -0.55 12.29
CA GLU A 62 3.18 -1.58 13.21
C GLU A 62 3.67 -2.81 12.44
N ASN A 63 4.67 -3.51 12.99
CA ASN A 63 5.12 -4.81 12.51
C ASN A 63 4.18 -5.93 13.01
N ALA A 64 2.94 -5.90 12.52
CA ALA A 64 1.90 -6.89 12.76
C ALA A 64 1.20 -7.22 11.44
N ALA A 65 0.34 -8.24 11.40
CA ALA A 65 -0.48 -8.53 10.23
C ALA A 65 -1.51 -7.42 9.99
N PHE A 66 -1.72 -7.02 8.73
CA PHE A 66 -2.67 -5.97 8.37
C PHE A 66 -3.34 -6.24 7.01
N ASP A 67 -4.48 -5.58 6.81
CA ASP A 67 -5.25 -5.68 5.57
C ASP A 67 -4.88 -4.55 4.61
N ILE A 68 -5.07 -4.80 3.31
CA ILE A 68 -4.93 -3.80 2.26
C ILE A 68 -6.21 -3.76 1.45
N CYS A 69 -6.70 -2.55 1.23
CA CYS A 69 -7.85 -2.28 0.39
C CYS A 69 -7.49 -1.23 -0.64
N SER A 70 -7.72 -1.54 -1.90
CA SER A 70 -7.63 -0.61 -3.02
C SER A 70 -8.97 -0.48 -3.73
N ALA A 71 -9.21 0.70 -4.28
CA ALA A 71 -10.42 0.98 -5.05
C ALA A 71 -10.09 1.95 -6.18
N ILE A 72 -10.66 1.68 -7.35
CA ILE A 72 -10.59 2.60 -8.48
C ILE A 72 -11.63 3.70 -8.27
N VAL A 73 -11.18 4.94 -8.25
CA VAL A 73 -12.08 6.09 -8.11
C VAL A 73 -12.43 6.76 -9.43
N ASN A 74 -11.59 6.56 -10.44
CA ASN A 74 -11.74 7.13 -11.78
C ASN A 74 -10.96 6.25 -12.77
N ALA A 75 -11.66 5.76 -13.79
CA ALA A 75 -11.10 4.97 -14.89
C ALA A 75 -11.28 5.67 -16.26
N SER A 76 -11.64 6.96 -16.26
CA SER A 76 -11.71 7.75 -17.48
C SER A 76 -10.30 7.92 -18.05
N LEU A 77 -10.16 7.84 -19.37
CA LEU A 77 -8.90 7.95 -20.12
C LEU A 77 -8.24 9.34 -20.05
N SER A 78 -8.73 10.22 -19.17
CA SER A 78 -8.18 11.55 -18.95
C SER A 78 -7.10 11.49 -17.87
N GLN A 79 -5.88 11.85 -18.25
CA GLN A 79 -4.73 11.98 -17.37
C GLN A 79 -5.11 12.81 -16.13
N ASN A 80 -5.04 12.20 -14.93
CA ASN A 80 -5.22 12.75 -13.56
C ASN A 80 -6.37 12.12 -12.75
N GLY A 81 -6.30 10.80 -12.49
CA GLY A 81 -7.15 10.15 -11.50
C GLY A 81 -6.63 10.40 -10.07
N GLN A 82 -7.34 11.22 -9.29
CA GLN A 82 -7.04 11.46 -7.88
C GLN A 82 -7.80 10.47 -7.00
N VAL A 83 -7.11 9.50 -6.40
CA VAL A 83 -7.68 8.52 -5.43
C VAL A 83 -8.14 9.25 -4.16
N ARG A 84 -9.47 9.33 -3.95
CA ARG A 84 -10.07 9.82 -2.71
C ARG A 84 -10.42 8.61 -1.84
N PHE A 85 -9.67 8.42 -0.75
CA PHE A 85 -9.96 7.38 0.23
C PHE A 85 -11.35 7.58 0.86
N PRO A 86 -12.12 6.51 1.13
CA PRO A 86 -13.29 6.61 1.98
C PRO A 86 -12.82 7.03 3.37
N ARG A 87 -13.40 8.11 3.88
CA ARG A 87 -13.20 8.60 5.25
C ARG A 87 -13.55 7.46 6.20
N PHE A 88 -12.55 6.91 6.90
CA PHE A 88 -12.80 6.05 8.06
C PHE A 88 -13.56 6.90 9.08
N LEU A 89 -14.87 6.68 9.18
CA LEU A 89 -15.67 7.17 10.30
C LEU A 89 -15.27 6.29 11.49
N GLY A 90 -14.28 6.77 12.26
CA GLY A 90 -14.03 6.25 13.59
C GLY A 90 -15.26 6.50 14.45
N GLY A 91 -16.01 5.43 14.71
CA GLY A 91 -17.00 5.38 15.78
C GLY A 91 -16.29 4.99 17.08
N LEU A 92 -16.21 5.95 17.99
CA LEU A 92 -16.23 5.76 19.43
C LEU A 92 -17.30 6.70 19.98
#